data_AF-A0A2R6NV99-F1
#
_entry.id   AF-A0A2R6NV99-F1
#
_cell.length_a   1.000
_cell.length_b   1.000
_cell.length_c   1.000
_cell.angle_alpha   90.00
_cell.angle_beta   90.00
_cell.angle_gamma   90.00
#
_symmetry.space_group_name_H-M   'P 1'
#
loop_
_entity.id
_entity.type
_entity.pdbx_description
1 polymer ?
#
loop_
_entity_poly.entity_id
_entity_poly.type
_entity_poly.pdbx_seq_one_letter_code
_entity_poly.pdbx_strand_id
1 'polypeptide(L)'
;MTLFSAGKDSHKEKWEGARTSHDDGVLHFKADDAQPITAFPSAFKSLTSAFSNIYLDIPSSASVSRRGRGLSHKSLLKYLSSGTSSTREDYDTVVESIGSTKLKSLAPEVAKLRAIKSEAEQRIMRNAADISGDAHAKASRTYPVSGKFSSPQAALYSALLQAQKYLITLCTESARLSLAQIHRESCEMLRKELGKIGFNLTGVAAAGDLERILYPHYVGHPLGIGQWK
;
A
#
# COMPACT_ATOMS: atom_id res chain seq x y z
N MET A 1 18.83 11.55 -11.89
CA MET A 1 18.43 11.74 -10.48
C MET A 1 19.66 11.99 -9.62
N THR A 2 19.66 13.03 -8.78
CA THR A 2 20.67 13.23 -7.73
C THR A 2 20.16 12.67 -6.40
N LEU A 3 20.96 11.82 -5.75
CA LEU A 3 20.64 11.26 -4.44
C LEU A 3 21.33 12.06 -3.33
N PHE A 4 20.60 12.46 -2.28
CA PHE A 4 21.19 13.10 -1.10
C PHE A 4 21.16 12.14 0.08
N SER A 5 22.32 11.84 0.67
CA SER A 5 22.43 10.87 1.76
C SER A 5 23.53 11.23 2.76
N ALA A 6 23.45 10.65 3.96
CA ALA A 6 24.45 10.88 5.01
C ALA A 6 25.85 10.30 4.67
N GLY A 7 25.92 9.32 3.76
CA GLY A 7 27.16 8.62 3.44
C GLY A 7 27.67 7.72 4.57
N LYS A 8 28.93 7.31 4.44
CA LYS A 8 29.63 6.48 5.45
C LYS A 8 30.09 7.31 6.63
N ASP A 9 29.99 6.73 7.81
CA ASP A 9 30.49 7.29 9.07
C ASP A 9 31.00 6.12 9.92
N SER A 10 32.32 5.94 9.96
CA SER A 10 32.95 4.79 10.63
C SER A 10 32.59 4.70 12.11
N HIS A 11 32.30 5.83 12.77
CA HIS A 11 31.88 5.80 14.17
C HIS A 11 30.44 5.33 14.31
N LYS A 12 29.52 5.84 13.48
CA LYS A 12 28.10 5.43 13.53
C LYS A 12 27.85 4.03 12.99
N GLU A 13 28.59 3.60 11.97
CA GLU A 13 28.44 2.27 11.37
C GLU A 13 28.72 1.12 12.34
N LYS A 14 29.55 1.36 13.37
CA LYS A 14 29.79 0.40 14.46
C LYS A 14 28.53 0.09 15.27
N TRP A 15 27.58 1.02 15.32
CA TRP A 15 26.38 0.93 16.16
C TRP A 15 25.10 0.76 15.36
N GLU A 16 25.01 1.39 14.18
CA GLU A 16 23.81 1.45 13.36
C GLU A 16 23.88 0.54 12.12
N GLY A 17 25.02 -0.12 11.91
CA GLY A 17 25.28 -0.98 10.75
C GLY A 17 25.86 -0.21 9.55
N ALA A 18 26.28 -0.97 8.54
CA ALA A 18 26.91 -0.43 7.34
C ALA A 18 25.99 0.54 6.59
N ARG A 19 26.56 1.64 6.09
CA ARG A 19 25.84 2.65 5.31
C ARG A 19 26.34 2.68 3.88
N THR A 20 25.42 2.98 2.96
CA THR A 20 25.76 3.16 1.55
C THR A 20 26.59 4.42 1.38
N SER A 21 27.77 4.29 0.75
CA SER A 21 28.57 5.47 0.38
C SER A 21 27.92 6.23 -0.79
N HIS A 22 28.39 7.43 -1.08
CA HIS A 22 27.92 8.21 -2.23
C HIS A 22 28.20 7.46 -3.55
N ASP A 23 29.41 6.92 -3.71
CA ASP A 23 29.79 6.12 -4.89
C ASP A 23 28.93 4.86 -5.05
N ASP A 24 28.70 4.14 -3.95
CA ASP A 24 27.80 2.98 -3.93
C ASP A 24 26.35 3.40 -4.26
N GLY A 25 25.95 4.60 -3.86
CA GLY A 25 24.65 5.18 -4.17
C GLY A 25 24.44 5.36 -5.67
N VAL A 26 25.44 5.91 -6.36
CA VAL A 26 25.46 6.03 -7.84
C VAL A 26 25.41 4.65 -8.48
N LEU A 27 26.27 3.73 -8.01
CA LEU A 27 26.43 2.40 -8.61
C LEU A 27 25.17 1.53 -8.51
N HIS A 28 24.58 1.44 -7.31
CA HIS A 28 23.47 0.54 -7.01
C HIS A 28 22.11 1.11 -7.39
N PHE A 29 21.87 2.40 -7.17
CA PHE A 29 20.58 3.03 -7.48
C PHE A 29 20.52 3.66 -8.87
N LYS A 30 21.61 3.60 -9.63
CA LYS A 30 21.72 4.22 -10.97
C LYS A 30 21.37 5.71 -10.93
N ALA A 31 21.76 6.38 -9.85
CA ALA A 31 21.67 7.83 -9.77
C ALA A 31 22.69 8.46 -10.73
N ASP A 32 22.42 9.66 -11.21
CA ASP A 32 23.40 10.42 -12.02
C ASP A 32 24.51 10.98 -11.11
N ASP A 33 24.17 11.26 -9.85
CA ASP A 33 25.05 11.84 -8.86
C ASP A 33 24.56 11.51 -7.44
N ALA A 34 25.48 11.51 -6.46
CA ALA A 34 25.16 11.32 -5.04
C ALA A 34 25.95 12.30 -4.17
N GLN A 35 25.23 13.05 -3.33
CA GLN A 35 25.79 14.17 -2.56
C GLN A 35 25.49 14.02 -1.06
N PRO A 36 26.28 14.67 -0.18
CA PRO A 36 25.98 14.75 1.25
C PRO A 36 24.60 15.36 1.51
N ILE A 37 23.86 14.81 2.48
CA ILE A 37 22.53 15.31 2.87
C ILE A 37 22.57 16.80 3.29
N THR A 38 23.71 17.27 3.78
CA THR A 38 23.94 18.67 4.15
C THR A 38 23.95 19.63 2.96
N ALA A 39 24.15 19.15 1.73
CA ALA A 39 24.07 19.94 0.50
C ALA A 39 22.63 20.04 -0.05
N PHE A 40 21.69 19.27 0.50
CA PHE A 40 20.29 19.29 0.07
C PHE A 40 19.61 20.67 0.15
N PRO A 41 19.71 21.48 1.23
CA PRO A 41 18.93 22.71 1.34
C PRO A 41 19.39 23.77 0.32
N SER A 42 20.69 23.89 0.10
CA SER A 42 21.24 24.82 -0.90
C SER A 42 20.84 24.39 -2.31
N ALA A 43 21.01 23.11 -2.65
CA ALA A 43 20.59 22.55 -3.93
C ALA A 43 19.07 22.74 -4.15
N PHE A 44 18.26 22.43 -3.14
CA PHE A 44 16.80 22.56 -3.21
C PHE A 44 16.36 24.01 -3.41
N LYS A 45 16.96 24.98 -2.70
CA LYS A 45 16.68 26.41 -2.89
C LYS A 45 17.01 26.91 -4.31
N SER A 46 18.09 26.42 -4.90
CA SER A 46 18.42 26.71 -6.29
C SER A 46 17.39 26.12 -7.26
N LEU A 47 16.94 24.88 -7.02
CA LEU A 47 15.96 24.20 -7.87
C LEU A 47 14.55 24.81 -7.78
N THR A 48 14.11 25.27 -6.60
CA THR A 48 12.76 25.85 -6.41
C THR A 48 12.56 27.15 -7.20
N SER A 49 13.66 27.85 -7.49
CA SER A 49 13.69 29.05 -8.33
C SER A 49 13.62 28.70 -9.82
N ALA A 50 14.24 27.59 -10.23
CA ALA A 50 14.32 27.15 -11.62
C ALA A 50 13.04 26.46 -12.12
N PHE A 51 12.26 25.82 -11.23
CA PHE A 51 11.11 25.01 -11.62
C PHE A 51 9.78 25.55 -11.08
N SER A 52 8.74 25.49 -11.92
CA SER A 52 7.38 25.92 -11.56
C SER A 52 6.54 24.81 -10.92
N ASN A 53 6.89 23.54 -11.14
CA ASN A 53 6.18 22.39 -10.60
C ASN A 53 7.12 21.58 -9.70
N ILE A 54 6.75 21.42 -8.44
CA ILE A 54 7.52 20.70 -7.44
C ILE A 54 6.63 19.60 -6.87
N TYR A 55 7.00 18.34 -7.04
CA TYR A 55 6.25 17.20 -6.52
C TYR A 55 6.90 16.67 -5.26
N LEU A 56 6.17 16.67 -4.14
CA LEU A 56 6.63 16.11 -2.86
C LEU A 56 5.59 15.17 -2.28
N ASP A 57 6.06 14.13 -1.59
CA ASP A 57 5.24 13.26 -0.74
C ASP A 57 5.44 13.67 0.72
N ILE A 58 4.61 14.60 1.20
CA ILE A 58 4.60 15.02 2.60
C ILE A 58 3.38 14.38 3.25
N PRO A 59 3.53 13.58 4.32
CA PRO A 59 2.37 13.03 5.01
C PRO A 59 1.49 14.18 5.52
N SER A 60 0.29 14.30 4.95
CA SER A 60 -0.68 15.29 5.39
C SER A 60 -1.00 15.09 6.87
N SER A 61 -1.04 16.19 7.63
CA SER A 61 -1.44 16.25 9.04
C SER A 61 -2.78 15.54 9.30
N ALA A 62 -3.63 15.43 8.26
CA ALA A 62 -4.91 14.73 8.31
C ALA A 62 -4.82 13.24 8.67
N SER A 63 -3.67 12.57 8.46
CA SER A 63 -3.51 11.14 8.77
C SER A 63 -3.16 10.84 10.24
N VAL A 64 -2.85 11.86 11.06
CA VAL A 64 -2.33 11.68 12.44
C VAL A 64 -3.23 12.27 13.53
N SER A 65 -4.39 12.85 13.21
CA SER A 65 -5.29 13.45 14.22
C SER A 65 -6.62 12.71 14.37
N ARG A 66 -6.66 11.76 15.31
CA ARG A 66 -7.88 11.46 16.10
C ARG A 66 -7.65 11.42 17.61
N ARG A 67 -6.46 11.79 18.08
CA ARG A 67 -6.19 12.00 19.51
C ARG A 67 -5.26 13.18 19.70
N GLY A 68 -5.83 14.28 20.20
CA GLY A 68 -5.22 15.21 21.16
C GLY A 68 -3.88 15.87 20.82
N ARG A 69 -3.92 17.21 20.87
CA ARG A 69 -2.85 18.21 20.75
C ARG A 69 -2.50 18.64 19.32
N GLY A 70 -2.77 19.91 19.06
CA GLY A 70 -2.34 20.61 17.85
C GLY A 70 -0.84 20.47 17.66
N LEU A 71 -0.45 20.10 16.44
CA LEU A 71 0.93 19.86 16.09
C LEU A 71 1.18 20.41 14.69
N SER A 72 2.14 21.33 14.65
CA SER A 72 2.87 21.82 13.48
C SER A 72 3.07 20.74 12.40
N HIS A 73 3.01 21.16 11.14
CA HIS A 73 3.29 20.36 9.96
C HIS A 73 4.52 19.48 10.22
N LYS A 74 4.32 18.17 10.42
CA LYS A 74 5.45 17.25 10.63
C LYS A 74 6.20 17.17 9.31
N SER A 75 7.28 17.94 9.24
CA SER A 75 8.02 18.19 8.01
C SER A 75 8.60 16.92 7.40
N LEU A 76 8.75 16.96 6.08
CA LEU A 76 9.41 15.97 5.23
C LEU A 76 10.73 15.45 5.84
N LEU A 77 11.42 16.29 6.63
CA LEU A 77 12.69 15.98 7.25
C LEU A 77 12.63 15.20 8.55
N LYS A 78 11.49 15.13 9.25
CA LYS A 78 11.38 14.14 10.34
C LYS A 78 11.61 12.71 9.82
N TYR A 79 11.32 12.48 8.54
CA TYR A 79 11.59 11.20 7.87
C TYR A 79 13.00 11.10 7.29
N LEU A 80 13.59 12.20 6.78
CA LEU A 80 14.90 12.16 6.10
C LEU A 80 16.10 12.40 7.03
N SER A 81 15.93 13.14 8.12
CA SER A 81 17.00 13.51 9.06
C SER A 81 16.73 12.94 10.46
N SER A 82 16.69 11.61 10.58
CA SER A 82 16.80 10.98 11.89
C SER A 82 18.27 10.98 12.30
N GLY A 83 18.78 12.09 12.86
CA GLY A 83 20.13 12.12 13.43
C GLY A 83 20.86 13.45 13.60
N THR A 84 20.33 14.61 13.19
CA THR A 84 21.01 15.91 13.38
C THR A 84 20.02 17.01 13.79
N SER A 85 20.18 17.56 15.00
CA SER A 85 19.27 18.54 15.60
C SER A 85 19.42 19.96 15.04
N SER A 86 20.59 20.33 14.53
CA SER A 86 20.91 21.69 14.08
C SER A 86 20.45 22.02 12.65
N THR A 87 20.07 21.03 11.85
CA THR A 87 19.68 21.18 10.44
C THR A 87 18.16 21.11 10.23
N ARG A 88 17.37 21.38 11.27
CA ARG A 88 15.92 21.15 11.23
C ARG A 88 15.13 22.41 10.90
N GLU A 89 15.54 23.54 11.46
CA GLU A 89 14.83 24.82 11.37
C GLU A 89 15.00 25.49 10.00
N ASP A 90 16.21 25.42 9.41
CA ASP A 90 16.50 26.03 8.11
C ASP A 90 15.68 25.43 6.96
N TYR A 91 15.29 24.16 7.07
CA TYR A 91 14.68 23.43 5.96
C TYR A 91 13.15 23.47 5.98
N ASP A 92 12.55 23.45 7.16
CA ASP A 92 11.12 23.68 7.32
C ASP A 92 10.77 25.07 6.78
N THR A 93 11.64 26.05 7.05
CA THR A 93 11.58 27.40 6.48
C THR A 93 11.66 27.38 4.94
N VAL A 94 12.52 26.56 4.34
CA VAL A 94 12.63 26.47 2.87
C VAL A 94 11.38 25.84 2.25
N VAL A 95 10.80 24.80 2.85
CA VAL A 95 9.58 24.18 2.33
C VAL A 95 8.37 25.11 2.50
N GLU A 96 8.26 25.82 3.62
CA GLU A 96 7.22 26.83 3.85
C GLU A 96 7.35 28.05 2.93
N SER A 97 8.58 28.40 2.53
CA SER A 97 8.84 29.49 1.57
C SER A 97 8.40 29.16 0.13
N ILE A 98 8.11 27.89 -0.18
CA ILE A 98 7.60 27.49 -1.47
C ILE A 98 6.10 27.80 -1.49
N GLY A 99 5.71 28.75 -2.33
CA GLY A 99 4.31 29.09 -2.55
C GLY A 99 3.48 27.83 -2.84
N SER A 100 2.37 27.67 -2.12
CA SER A 100 1.49 26.49 -2.16
C SER A 100 1.00 26.12 -3.56
N THR A 101 1.01 27.07 -4.50
CA THR A 101 0.64 26.87 -5.91
C THR A 101 1.67 26.09 -6.73
N LYS A 102 2.96 26.11 -6.35
CA LYS A 102 4.02 25.34 -7.02
C LYS A 102 4.09 23.89 -6.54
N LEU A 103 3.56 23.62 -5.34
CA LEU A 103 3.67 22.34 -4.68
C LEU A 103 2.53 21.40 -5.09
N LYS A 104 2.88 20.22 -5.61
CA LYS A 104 1.96 19.17 -6.02
C LYS A 104 2.23 17.90 -5.22
N SER A 105 1.17 17.15 -4.92
CA SER A 105 1.33 15.83 -4.29
C SER A 105 1.93 14.85 -5.28
N LEU A 106 2.98 14.15 -4.87
CA LEU A 106 3.59 13.09 -5.68
C LEU A 106 2.77 11.79 -5.65
N ALA A 107 2.00 11.56 -4.58
CA ALA A 107 1.31 10.29 -4.34
C ALA A 107 0.35 9.86 -5.47
N PRO A 108 -0.49 10.74 -6.06
CA PRO A 108 -1.38 10.34 -7.16
C PRO A 108 -0.63 9.92 -8.43
N GLU A 109 0.50 10.56 -8.73
CA GLU A 109 1.28 10.23 -9.93
C GLU A 109 2.02 8.91 -9.74
N VAL A 110 2.63 8.70 -8.57
CA VAL A 110 3.25 7.41 -8.23
C VAL A 110 2.22 6.29 -8.12
N ALA A 111 1.01 6.57 -7.65
CA ALA A 111 -0.07 5.59 -7.58
C ALA A 111 -0.46 5.03 -8.95
N LYS A 112 -0.54 5.89 -9.99
CA LYS A 112 -0.79 5.45 -11.37
C LYS A 112 0.31 4.51 -11.88
N LEU A 113 1.57 4.88 -11.62
CA LEU A 113 2.73 4.05 -12.00
C LEU A 113 2.73 2.72 -11.24
N ARG A 114 2.47 2.75 -9.94
CA ARG A 114 2.39 1.57 -9.08
C ARG A 114 1.18 0.69 -9.38
N ALA A 115 0.15 1.17 -10.07
CA ALA A 115 -1.02 0.36 -10.38
C ALA A 115 -0.66 -0.77 -11.35
N ILE A 116 0.17 -0.47 -12.35
CA ILE A 116 0.62 -1.42 -13.37
C ILE A 116 1.93 -2.06 -12.93
N LYS A 117 1.94 -3.39 -12.84
CA LYS A 117 3.11 -4.15 -12.34
C LYS A 117 3.94 -4.68 -13.48
N SER A 118 5.24 -4.47 -13.41
CA SER A 118 6.20 -5.12 -14.29
C SER A 118 6.17 -6.64 -14.12
N GLU A 119 6.65 -7.37 -15.12
CA GLU A 119 6.79 -8.84 -15.06
C GLU A 119 7.66 -9.29 -13.88
N ALA A 120 8.66 -8.51 -13.50
CA ALA A 120 9.49 -8.79 -12.33
C ALA A 120 8.71 -8.68 -11.03
N GLU A 121 7.91 -7.62 -10.86
CA GLU A 121 7.04 -7.45 -9.70
C GLU A 121 5.99 -8.55 -9.63
N GLN A 122 5.35 -8.89 -10.75
CA GLN A 122 4.36 -9.96 -10.80
C GLN A 122 4.94 -11.32 -10.38
N ARG A 123 6.18 -11.65 -10.78
CA ARG A 123 6.87 -12.86 -10.33
C ARG A 123 7.09 -12.88 -8.82
N ILE A 124 7.54 -11.76 -8.25
CA ILE A 124 7.74 -11.63 -6.80
C ILE A 124 6.39 -11.74 -6.07
N MET A 125 5.35 -11.07 -6.57
CA MET A 125 4.01 -11.13 -6.01
C MET A 125 3.44 -12.55 -6.03
N ARG A 126 3.65 -13.30 -7.13
CA ARG A 126 3.23 -14.70 -7.23
C ARG A 126 3.95 -15.56 -6.21
N ASN A 127 5.28 -15.46 -6.11
CA ASN A 127 6.05 -16.19 -5.12
C ASN A 127 5.61 -15.87 -3.67
N ALA A 128 5.36 -14.58 -3.38
CA ALA A 128 4.85 -14.16 -2.08
C ALA A 128 3.44 -14.72 -1.79
N ALA A 129 2.57 -14.77 -2.80
CA ALA A 129 1.25 -15.36 -2.71
C ALA A 129 1.31 -16.88 -2.49
N ASP A 130 2.22 -17.59 -3.17
CA ASP A 130 2.42 -19.04 -2.99
C ASP A 130 2.90 -19.34 -1.56
N ILE A 131 3.92 -18.62 -1.09
CA ILE A 131 4.43 -18.77 0.30
C ILE A 131 3.33 -18.47 1.32
N SER A 132 2.59 -17.37 1.12
CA SER A 132 1.50 -16.99 2.02
C SER A 132 0.35 -17.99 1.98
N GLY A 133 -0.02 -18.46 0.78
CA GLY A 133 -1.05 -19.46 0.57
C GLY A 133 -0.70 -20.78 1.25
N ASP A 134 0.54 -21.24 1.12
CA ASP A 134 1.04 -22.41 1.82
C ASP A 134 1.06 -22.21 3.34
N ALA A 135 1.51 -21.06 3.80
CA ALA A 135 1.51 -20.73 5.23
C ALA A 135 0.08 -20.70 5.80
N HIS A 136 -0.87 -20.08 5.10
CA HIS A 136 -2.28 -20.09 5.47
C HIS A 136 -2.88 -21.49 5.36
N ALA A 137 -2.54 -22.29 4.35
CA ALA A 137 -3.00 -23.68 4.25
C ALA A 137 -2.43 -24.57 5.38
N LYS A 138 -1.29 -24.19 5.95
CA LYS A 138 -0.69 -24.86 7.13
C LYS A 138 -1.27 -24.35 8.46
N ALA A 139 -1.45 -23.03 8.60
CA ALA A 139 -1.86 -22.38 9.85
C ALA A 139 -3.39 -22.20 9.99
N SER A 140 -4.04 -21.79 8.90
CA SER A 140 -5.45 -21.45 8.77
C SER A 140 -6.15 -22.38 7.79
N ARG A 141 -5.94 -23.68 7.94
CA ARG A 141 -6.78 -24.62 7.21
C ARG A 141 -8.20 -24.43 7.80
N THR A 142 -9.21 -24.13 6.99
CA THR A 142 -10.61 -24.14 7.43
C THR A 142 -11.13 -25.57 7.39
N TYR A 143 -10.36 -26.48 7.97
CA TYR A 143 -10.74 -27.85 8.25
C TYR A 143 -11.17 -27.87 9.71
N PRO A 144 -12.23 -28.62 10.07
CA PRO A 144 -12.54 -28.77 11.48
C PRO A 144 -11.35 -29.37 12.21
N VAL A 145 -11.20 -29.00 13.48
CA VAL A 145 -10.16 -29.49 14.38
C VAL A 145 -10.09 -31.04 14.40
N SER A 146 -11.21 -31.70 14.12
CA SER A 146 -11.35 -33.16 13.99
C SER A 146 -10.72 -33.77 12.72
N GLY A 147 -10.24 -32.96 11.77
CA GLY A 147 -9.70 -33.41 10.48
C GLY A 147 -10.73 -33.77 9.41
N LYS A 148 -12.03 -33.77 9.72
CA LYS A 148 -13.12 -34.14 8.79
C LYS A 148 -14.29 -33.16 8.87
N PHE A 149 -14.60 -32.49 7.76
CA PHE A 149 -15.76 -31.61 7.65
C PHE A 149 -17.04 -32.31 8.11
N SER A 150 -17.79 -31.67 9.02
CA SER A 150 -19.19 -32.04 9.22
C SER A 150 -19.99 -31.68 7.98
N SER A 151 -21.16 -32.32 7.79
CA SER A 151 -22.01 -32.04 6.64
C SER A 151 -22.34 -30.53 6.47
N PRO A 152 -22.74 -29.79 7.53
CA PRO A 152 -22.97 -28.34 7.41
C PRO A 152 -21.71 -27.53 7.07
N GLN A 153 -20.54 -27.89 7.62
CA GLN A 153 -19.29 -27.19 7.32
C GLN A 153 -18.85 -27.43 5.87
N ALA A 154 -18.96 -28.67 5.38
CA ALA A 154 -18.68 -29.01 3.99
C ALA A 154 -19.61 -28.26 3.03
N ALA A 155 -20.90 -28.17 3.36
CA ALA A 155 -21.89 -27.45 2.57
C ALA A 155 -21.55 -25.95 2.46
N LEU A 156 -21.28 -25.29 3.60
CA LEU A 156 -20.90 -23.88 3.63
C LEU A 156 -19.59 -23.61 2.90
N TYR A 157 -18.56 -24.43 3.14
CA TYR A 157 -17.27 -24.30 2.46
C TYR A 157 -17.42 -24.45 0.94
N SER A 158 -18.23 -25.42 0.49
CA SER A 158 -18.48 -25.66 -0.93
C SER A 158 -19.24 -24.51 -1.58
N ALA A 159 -20.18 -23.87 -0.87
CA ALA A 159 -20.88 -22.68 -1.34
C ALA A 159 -19.90 -21.51 -1.57
N LEU A 160 -19.02 -21.24 -0.59
CA LEU A 160 -17.99 -20.20 -0.69
C LEU A 160 -16.98 -20.48 -1.79
N LEU A 161 -16.51 -21.74 -1.90
CA LEU A 161 -15.54 -22.14 -2.91
C LEU A 161 -16.10 -22.00 -4.33
N GLN A 162 -17.38 -22.32 -4.54
CA GLN A 162 -18.04 -22.13 -5.84
C GLN A 162 -18.10 -20.65 -6.21
N ALA A 163 -18.51 -19.79 -5.27
CA ALA A 163 -18.52 -18.34 -5.49
C ALA A 163 -17.11 -17.81 -5.81
N GLN A 164 -16.09 -18.22 -5.05
CA GLN A 164 -14.71 -17.83 -5.29
C GLN A 164 -14.21 -18.25 -6.68
N LYS A 165 -14.42 -19.51 -7.07
CA LYS A 165 -13.99 -20.03 -8.38
C LYS A 165 -14.66 -19.29 -9.52
N TYR A 166 -15.95 -18.98 -9.41
CA TYR A 166 -16.66 -18.16 -10.38
C TYR A 166 -16.05 -16.77 -10.50
N LEU A 167 -15.79 -16.09 -9.39
CA LEU A 167 -15.24 -14.73 -9.41
C LEU A 167 -13.84 -14.68 -10.03
N ILE A 168 -13.02 -15.72 -9.83
CA ILE A 168 -11.69 -15.82 -10.45
C ILE A 168 -11.79 -15.81 -11.98
N THR A 169 -12.83 -16.41 -12.58
CA THR A 169 -12.98 -16.39 -14.05
C THR A 169 -13.36 -15.00 -14.58
N LEU A 170 -13.98 -14.17 -13.73
CA LEU A 170 -14.32 -12.78 -14.06
C LEU A 170 -13.12 -11.82 -13.95
N CYS A 171 -12.06 -12.20 -13.24
CA CYS A 171 -10.85 -11.39 -13.04
C CYS A 171 -9.93 -11.39 -14.28
N THR A 172 -10.48 -11.04 -15.44
CA THR A 172 -9.76 -10.97 -16.72
C THR A 172 -10.03 -9.65 -17.43
N GLU A 173 -9.08 -9.19 -18.24
CA GLU A 173 -9.26 -7.97 -19.05
C GLU A 173 -10.45 -8.11 -20.02
N SER A 174 -10.62 -9.30 -20.61
CA SER A 174 -11.72 -9.60 -21.53
C SER A 174 -13.10 -9.46 -20.89
N ALA A 175 -13.24 -9.69 -19.57
CA ALA A 175 -14.51 -9.52 -18.88
C ALA A 175 -14.93 -8.04 -18.77
N ARG A 176 -13.97 -7.09 -18.88
CA ARG A 176 -14.20 -5.64 -18.79
C ARG A 176 -15.00 -5.22 -17.54
N LEU A 177 -14.77 -5.90 -16.43
CA LEU A 177 -15.41 -5.60 -15.16
C LEU A 177 -14.47 -4.82 -14.24
N SER A 178 -14.99 -3.77 -13.63
CA SER A 178 -14.37 -3.10 -12.49
C SER A 178 -14.48 -3.95 -11.22
N LEU A 179 -13.64 -3.67 -10.23
CA LEU A 179 -13.71 -4.32 -8.92
C LEU A 179 -15.09 -4.15 -8.25
N ALA A 180 -15.78 -3.04 -8.50
CA ALA A 180 -17.13 -2.80 -8.01
C ALA A 180 -18.19 -3.68 -8.69
N GLN A 181 -18.03 -3.97 -9.98
CA GLN A 181 -18.87 -4.94 -10.66
C GLN A 181 -18.59 -6.35 -10.13
N ILE A 182 -17.32 -6.73 -9.95
CA ILE A 182 -16.94 -8.04 -9.39
C ILE A 182 -17.50 -8.20 -7.97
N HIS A 183 -17.53 -7.15 -7.15
CA HIS A 183 -18.15 -7.22 -5.83
C HIS A 183 -19.67 -7.44 -5.89
N ARG A 184 -20.37 -6.82 -6.85
CA ARG A 184 -21.79 -7.10 -7.04
C ARG A 184 -22.03 -8.54 -7.47
N GLU A 185 -21.24 -9.04 -8.41
CA GLU A 185 -21.25 -10.44 -8.82
C GLU A 185 -20.97 -11.40 -7.66
N SER A 186 -20.08 -11.02 -6.73
CA SER A 186 -19.78 -11.84 -5.54
C SER A 186 -20.95 -11.91 -4.59
N CYS A 187 -21.64 -10.79 -4.35
CA CYS A 187 -22.87 -10.78 -3.56
C CYS A 187 -23.96 -11.65 -4.20
N GLU A 188 -24.22 -11.49 -5.50
CA GLU A 188 -25.26 -12.28 -6.19
C GLU A 188 -24.97 -13.78 -6.17
N MET A 189 -23.73 -14.16 -6.51
CA MET A 189 -23.33 -15.56 -6.49
C MET A 189 -23.42 -16.15 -5.09
N LEU A 190 -23.00 -15.39 -4.07
CA LEU A 190 -23.04 -15.87 -2.68
C LEU A 190 -24.48 -16.02 -2.17
N ARG A 191 -25.42 -15.13 -2.54
CA ARG A 191 -26.85 -15.32 -2.22
C ARG A 191 -27.37 -16.63 -2.80
N LYS A 192 -27.05 -16.90 -4.07
CA LYS A 192 -27.48 -18.12 -4.76
C LYS A 192 -26.93 -19.37 -4.08
N GLU A 193 -25.63 -19.41 -3.80
CA GLU A 193 -24.99 -20.59 -3.19
C GLU A 193 -25.44 -20.82 -1.73
N LEU A 194 -25.61 -19.75 -0.95
CA LEU A 194 -26.13 -19.86 0.42
C LEU A 194 -27.62 -20.26 0.43
N GLY A 195 -28.40 -19.80 -0.54
CA GLY A 195 -29.80 -20.22 -0.71
C GLY A 195 -29.95 -21.73 -0.90
N LYS A 196 -29.04 -22.37 -1.65
CA LYS A 196 -29.05 -23.83 -1.86
C LYS A 196 -28.86 -24.64 -0.58
N ILE A 197 -28.21 -24.07 0.43
CA ILE A 197 -27.93 -24.73 1.70
C ILE A 197 -28.85 -24.24 2.84
N GLY A 198 -29.94 -23.54 2.49
CA GLY A 198 -31.03 -23.20 3.41
C GLY A 198 -30.98 -21.79 4.00
N PHE A 199 -30.08 -20.90 3.56
CA PHE A 199 -30.12 -19.50 3.99
C PHE A 199 -31.24 -18.76 3.26
N ASN A 200 -32.14 -18.13 4.02
CA ASN A 200 -33.17 -17.26 3.45
C ASN A 200 -32.67 -15.82 3.35
N LEU A 201 -32.07 -15.48 2.21
CA LEU A 201 -31.53 -14.15 1.92
C LEU A 201 -32.40 -13.37 0.91
N THR A 202 -33.61 -13.87 0.64
CA THR A 202 -34.53 -13.32 -0.35
C THR A 202 -35.82 -12.88 0.34
N GLY A 203 -36.12 -11.58 0.31
CA GLY A 203 -37.33 -11.00 0.91
C GLY A 203 -37.05 -9.66 1.57
N VAL A 204 -38.11 -8.86 1.80
CA VAL A 204 -37.97 -7.48 2.33
C VAL A 204 -37.29 -7.46 3.70
N ALA A 205 -37.56 -8.45 4.55
CA ALA A 205 -36.99 -8.55 5.89
C ALA A 205 -35.50 -8.97 5.91
N ALA A 206 -35.04 -9.71 4.90
CA ALA A 206 -33.65 -10.19 4.78
C ALA A 206 -32.84 -9.39 3.73
N ALA A 207 -33.43 -8.32 3.18
CA ALA A 207 -32.80 -7.51 2.16
C ALA A 207 -31.53 -6.83 2.72
N GLY A 208 -30.39 -7.15 2.13
CA GLY A 208 -29.09 -6.64 2.56
C GLY A 208 -28.47 -7.36 3.75
N ASP A 209 -29.07 -8.43 4.27
CA ASP A 209 -28.48 -9.22 5.38
C ASP A 209 -27.17 -9.90 4.97
N LEU A 210 -27.05 -10.27 3.69
CA LEU A 210 -25.79 -10.79 3.16
C LEU A 210 -24.67 -9.75 3.39
N GLU A 211 -24.81 -8.55 2.85
CA GLU A 211 -23.78 -7.52 2.94
C GLU A 211 -23.61 -6.93 4.34
N ARG A 212 -24.67 -6.89 5.14
CA ARG A 212 -24.62 -6.29 6.47
C ARG A 212 -24.08 -7.23 7.54
N ILE A 213 -24.39 -8.52 7.45
CA ILE A 213 -24.09 -9.50 8.51
C ILE A 213 -23.05 -10.52 8.04
N LEU A 214 -23.31 -11.19 6.92
CA LEU A 214 -22.56 -12.39 6.55
C LEU A 214 -21.29 -12.08 5.74
N TYR A 215 -21.31 -10.99 4.97
CA TYR A 215 -20.24 -10.54 4.08
C TYR A 215 -20.03 -9.01 4.18
N PRO A 216 -19.70 -8.48 5.38
CA PRO A 216 -19.54 -7.04 5.62
C PRO A 216 -18.17 -6.51 5.20
N HIS A 217 -17.70 -6.94 4.03
CA HIS A 217 -16.46 -6.49 3.44
C HIS A 217 -16.49 -6.56 1.92
N TYR A 218 -15.56 -5.85 1.29
CA TYR A 218 -15.42 -5.87 -0.15
C TYR A 218 -14.79 -7.18 -0.64
N VAL A 219 -14.97 -7.50 -1.93
CA VAL A 219 -14.44 -8.72 -2.55
C VAL A 219 -12.91 -8.74 -2.64
N GLY A 220 -12.29 -7.56 -2.69
CA GLY A 220 -10.83 -7.44 -2.75
C GLY A 220 -10.40 -5.97 -2.79
N HIS A 221 -9.13 -5.76 -3.08
CA HIS A 221 -8.54 -4.43 -3.27
C HIS A 221 -7.27 -4.58 -4.12
N PRO A 222 -6.72 -3.48 -4.69
CA PRO A 222 -5.44 -3.54 -5.35
C PRO A 222 -4.34 -4.11 -4.43
N LEU A 223 -3.39 -4.85 -5.02
CA LEU A 223 -2.28 -5.48 -4.32
C LEU A 223 -0.94 -5.00 -4.90
N GLY A 224 0.07 -4.86 -4.06
CA GLY A 224 1.40 -4.36 -4.43
C GLY A 224 2.16 -3.80 -3.23
N ILE A 225 3.06 -2.84 -3.49
CA ILE A 225 3.83 -2.18 -2.44
C ILE A 225 3.00 -1.08 -1.75
N GLY A 226 2.80 -1.22 -0.44
CA GLY A 226 2.05 -0.27 0.40
C GLY A 226 0.54 -0.57 0.51
N GLN A 227 -0.12 0.10 1.45
CA GLN A 227 -1.57 0.07 1.56
C GLN A 227 -2.18 1.15 0.68
N TRP A 228 -3.07 0.75 -0.22
CA TRP A 228 -3.93 1.66 -0.97
C TRP A 228 -5.02 2.15 -0.01
N LYS A 229 -4.81 3.32 0.59
CA LYS A 229 -5.82 4.03 1.39
C LYS A 229 -6.33 5.22 0.61
#